data_AF-A0A433QAD8-F1
#
_entry.id   AF-A0A433QAD8-F1
#
_cell.length_a   1.000
_cell.length_b   1.000
_cell.length_c   1.000
_cell.angle_alpha   90.00
_cell.angle_beta   90.00
_cell.angle_gamma   90.00
#
_symmetry.space_group_name_H-M   'P 1'
#
loop_
_entity.id
_entity.type
_entity.pdbx_description
1 polymer ?
#
loop_
_entity_poly.entity_id
_entity_poly.type
_entity_poly.pdbx_seq_one_letter_code
_entity_poly.pdbx_strand_id
1 'polypeptide(L)'
;MSKTEIAKHKKELTSGENNPLLVIIPNNLWIAQHGQPAYNAVMDLFATTGLNPPRRRDLGSREVFHFRNTTELFQVRRAIYNGGAAANAFHIPPALHAAHLGAQLQPIGKAWIIHKVGASQSDYGDDEKFFSV
;
A
#
# COMPACT_ATOMS: atom_id res chain seq x y z
N MET A 1 -14.00 -2.76 1.12
CA MET A 1 -14.13 -2.31 2.51
C MET A 1 -15.57 -1.98 2.79
N SER A 2 -16.08 -2.35 3.96
CA SER A 2 -17.29 -1.70 4.48
C SER A 2 -16.92 -0.36 5.12
N LYS A 3 -17.87 0.59 5.23
CA LYS A 3 -17.69 1.85 5.97
C LYS A 3 -17.17 1.62 7.40
N THR A 4 -17.43 0.44 7.97
CA THR A 4 -17.03 0.02 9.31
C THR A 4 -15.52 -0.24 9.44
N GLU A 5 -14.85 -0.70 8.38
CA GLU A 5 -13.39 -0.93 8.39
C GLU A 5 -12.64 0.40 8.26
N ILE A 6 -13.11 1.29 7.38
CA ILE A 6 -12.62 2.67 7.25
C ILE A 6 -12.79 3.43 8.58
N ALA A 7 -13.90 3.19 9.30
CA ALA A 7 -14.14 3.81 10.60
C ALA A 7 -13.13 3.40 11.68
N LYS A 8 -12.47 2.23 11.57
CA LYS A 8 -11.40 1.83 12.50
C LYS A 8 -10.19 2.77 12.40
N HIS A 9 -9.92 3.24 11.18
CA HIS A 9 -8.82 4.16 10.88
C HIS A 9 -9.20 5.62 11.01
N LYS A 10 -10.41 5.95 11.52
CA LYS A 10 -10.95 7.31 11.54
C LYS A 10 -10.03 8.33 12.22
N LYS A 11 -9.26 7.92 13.25
CA LYS A 11 -8.27 8.80 13.90
C LYS A 11 -7.11 9.14 12.94
N GLU A 12 -6.54 8.15 12.25
CA GLU A 12 -5.49 8.36 11.23
C GLU A 12 -6.01 9.16 10.02
N LEU A 13 -7.27 8.96 9.63
CA LEU A 13 -7.92 9.72 8.55
C LEU A 13 -8.09 11.21 8.87
N THR A 14 -8.17 11.56 10.16
CA THR A 14 -8.36 12.95 10.63
C THR A 14 -7.05 13.66 11.00
N SER A 15 -5.93 12.95 11.08
CA SER A 15 -4.73 13.42 11.80
C SER A 15 -3.70 14.22 10.98
N GLY A 16 -3.93 14.63 9.73
CA GLY A 16 -2.90 15.44 9.06
C GLY A 16 -3.20 16.08 7.71
N GLU A 17 -2.36 17.07 7.40
CA GLU A 17 -2.26 17.86 6.16
C GLU A 17 -1.91 17.02 4.92
N ASN A 18 -1.40 15.80 5.12
CA ASN A 18 -0.95 14.90 4.06
C ASN A 18 -2.10 14.08 3.49
N ASN A 19 -2.35 14.27 2.19
CA ASN A 19 -3.41 13.66 1.40
C ASN A 19 -2.83 13.33 0.00
N PRO A 20 -2.89 12.08 -0.49
CA PRO A 20 -3.74 10.96 -0.07
C PRO A 20 -3.19 10.09 1.05
N LEU A 21 -4.11 9.31 1.62
CA LEU A 21 -3.79 8.18 2.47
C LEU A 21 -3.90 6.90 1.65
N LEU A 22 -2.94 6.01 1.80
CA LEU A 22 -3.00 4.65 1.29
C LEU A 22 -3.28 3.73 2.47
N VAL A 23 -4.33 2.92 2.37
CA VAL A 23 -4.62 1.85 3.33
C VAL A 23 -4.39 0.52 2.62
N ILE A 24 -3.55 -0.33 3.20
CA ILE A 24 -3.29 -1.67 2.67
C ILE A 24 -3.97 -2.69 3.59
N ILE A 25 -4.95 -3.39 3.06
CA ILE A 25 -5.57 -4.52 3.74
C ILE A 25 -4.74 -5.77 3.44
N PRO A 26 -4.19 -6.44 4.45
CA PRO A 26 -3.32 -7.60 4.25
C PRO A 26 -4.02 -8.74 3.51
N ASN A 27 -3.29 -9.43 2.65
CA ASN A 27 -3.70 -10.71 2.09
C ASN A 27 -3.12 -11.88 2.90
N ASN A 28 -3.96 -12.53 3.70
CA ASN A 28 -3.53 -13.65 4.57
C ASN A 28 -2.97 -14.83 3.78
N LEU A 29 -3.38 -15.05 2.52
CA LEU A 29 -2.80 -16.10 1.68
C LEU A 29 -1.36 -15.77 1.28
N TRP A 30 -1.11 -14.50 0.95
CA TRP A 30 0.25 -14.03 0.66
C TRP A 30 1.14 -14.13 1.90
N ILE A 31 0.64 -13.74 3.07
CA ILE A 31 1.37 -13.86 4.34
C ILE A 31 1.64 -15.31 4.69
N ALA A 32 0.70 -16.23 4.46
CA ALA A 32 0.93 -17.66 4.69
C ALA A 32 2.02 -18.24 3.79
N GLN A 33 2.20 -17.70 2.58
CA GLN A 33 3.20 -18.14 1.61
C GLN A 33 4.59 -17.56 1.89
N HIS A 34 4.68 -16.27 2.26
CA HIS A 34 5.96 -15.54 2.36
C HIS A 34 6.38 -15.25 3.81
N GLY A 35 5.46 -15.37 4.76
CA GLY A 35 5.66 -15.11 6.19
C GLY A 35 5.41 -13.67 6.61
N GLN A 36 5.06 -13.50 7.90
CA GLN A 36 4.87 -12.19 8.52
C GLN A 36 6.12 -11.28 8.44
N PRO A 37 7.37 -11.78 8.60
CA PRO A 37 8.55 -10.94 8.46
C PRO A 37 8.68 -10.32 7.06
N ALA A 38 8.38 -11.09 6.00
CA ALA A 38 8.39 -10.59 4.64
C ALA A 38 7.31 -9.52 4.42
N TYR A 39 6.10 -9.74 4.94
CA TYR A 39 5.04 -8.74 4.91
C TYR A 39 5.46 -7.42 5.58
N ASN A 40 6.01 -7.52 6.79
CA ASN A 40 6.46 -6.36 7.55
C ASN A 40 7.57 -5.60 6.81
N ALA A 41 8.50 -6.30 6.17
CA ALA A 41 9.54 -5.68 5.37
C ALA A 41 8.97 -4.86 4.20
N VAL A 42 7.96 -5.39 3.49
CA VAL A 42 7.29 -4.64 2.41
C VAL A 42 6.54 -3.42 2.95
N MET A 43 5.81 -3.56 4.08
CA MET A 43 5.16 -2.41 4.71
C MET A 43 6.18 -1.36 5.18
N ASP A 44 7.33 -1.78 5.68
CA ASP A 44 8.42 -0.88 6.05
C ASP A 44 9.01 -0.15 4.83
N LEU A 45 9.04 -0.78 3.66
CA LEU A 45 9.41 -0.10 2.41
C LEU A 45 8.39 0.98 2.04
N PHE A 46 7.10 0.71 2.11
CA PHE A 46 6.07 1.76 1.92
C PHE A 46 6.22 2.88 2.95
N ALA A 47 6.55 2.54 4.19
CA ALA A 47 6.70 3.51 5.27
C ALA A 47 7.92 4.45 5.09
N THR A 48 9.01 3.98 4.48
CA THR A 48 10.33 4.65 4.52
C THR A 48 10.91 5.06 3.16
N THR A 49 10.43 4.50 2.04
CA THR A 49 10.98 4.81 0.72
C THR A 49 10.94 6.31 0.44
N GLY A 50 12.10 6.88 0.06
CA GLY A 50 12.26 8.30 -0.24
C GLY A 50 12.27 9.24 0.98
N LEU A 51 12.36 8.71 2.21
CA LEU A 51 12.44 9.50 3.45
C LEU A 51 13.80 9.34 4.14
N ASN A 52 14.25 10.41 4.81
CA ASN A 52 15.44 10.36 5.66
C ASN A 52 15.12 9.67 6.99
N PRO A 53 15.97 8.75 7.49
CA PRO A 53 15.80 8.18 8.83
C PRO A 53 15.74 9.27 9.92
N PRO A 54 14.92 9.10 10.98
CA PRO A 54 14.04 7.97 11.27
C PRO A 54 12.59 8.19 10.76
N ARG A 55 12.38 9.06 9.76
CA ARG A 55 11.04 9.44 9.32
C ARG A 55 10.30 8.27 8.68
N ARG A 56 9.04 8.12 9.06
CA ARG A 56 8.11 7.15 8.49
C ARG A 56 6.78 7.82 8.18
N ARG A 57 6.10 7.36 7.15
CA ARG A 57 4.78 7.86 6.76
C ARG A 57 3.60 7.07 7.32
N ASP A 58 3.85 6.00 8.07
CA ASP A 58 2.81 5.10 8.58
C ASP A 58 2.51 5.26 10.08
N LEU A 59 3.23 6.17 10.75
CA LEU A 59 3.17 6.37 12.20
C LEU A 59 3.38 5.05 12.99
N GLY A 60 4.10 4.08 12.41
CA GLY A 60 4.33 2.76 12.99
C GLY A 60 3.18 1.76 12.84
N SER A 61 2.10 2.10 12.12
CA SER A 61 0.93 1.23 11.94
C SER A 61 1.18 0.05 10.99
N ARG A 62 2.03 0.22 9.96
CA ARG A 62 2.18 -0.72 8.82
C ARG A 62 0.88 -1.03 8.07
N GLU A 63 -0.15 -0.20 8.20
CA GLU A 63 -1.46 -0.40 7.57
C GLU A 63 -1.91 0.86 6.82
N VAL A 64 -1.68 2.04 7.43
CA VAL A 64 -2.09 3.33 6.89
C VAL A 64 -0.85 4.17 6.60
N PHE A 65 -0.74 4.70 5.38
CA PHE A 65 0.42 5.44 4.90
C PHE A 65 0.01 6.83 4.40
N HIS A 66 0.69 7.85 4.88
CA HIS A 66 0.38 9.26 4.59
C HIS A 66 1.28 9.80 3.48
N PHE A 67 0.69 10.30 2.39
CA PHE A 67 1.44 10.89 1.28
C PHE A 67 1.12 12.38 1.13
N ARG A 68 2.09 13.18 0.67
CA ARG A 68 1.87 14.61 0.44
C ARG A 68 0.93 14.86 -0.74
N ASN A 69 0.96 13.96 -1.72
CA ASN A 69 0.12 14.00 -2.91
C ASN A 69 0.16 12.64 -3.63
N THR A 70 -0.74 12.47 -4.60
CA THR A 70 -0.89 11.26 -5.41
C THR A 70 0.39 10.93 -6.20
N THR A 71 1.12 11.95 -6.65
CA THR A 71 2.39 11.76 -7.38
C THR A 71 3.42 11.05 -6.52
N GLU A 72 3.60 11.47 -5.26
CA GLU A 72 4.52 10.83 -4.32
C GLU A 72 4.12 9.37 -4.06
N LEU A 73 2.81 9.11 -3.88
CA LEU A 73 2.27 7.77 -3.66
C LEU A 73 2.67 6.82 -4.81
N PHE A 74 2.42 7.22 -6.06
CA PHE A 74 2.75 6.39 -7.21
C PHE A 74 4.26 6.32 -7.51
N GLN A 75 5.04 7.34 -7.12
CA GLN A 75 6.51 7.28 -7.18
C GLN A 75 7.06 6.23 -6.22
N VAL A 76 6.56 6.17 -4.98
CA VAL A 76 6.95 5.14 -4.00
C VAL A 76 6.54 3.76 -4.50
N ARG A 77 5.31 3.58 -4.98
CA ARG A 77 4.85 2.33 -5.60
C ARG A 77 5.82 1.85 -6.69
N ARG A 78 6.18 2.75 -7.62
CA ARG A 78 7.09 2.43 -8.72
C ARG A 78 8.50 2.10 -8.23
N ALA A 79 9.03 2.83 -7.25
CA ALA A 79 10.34 2.57 -6.69
C ALA A 79 10.41 1.19 -6.02
N ILE A 80 9.36 0.80 -5.29
CA ILE A 80 9.27 -0.51 -4.63
C ILE A 80 9.22 -1.65 -5.65
N TYR A 81 8.44 -1.49 -6.73
CA TYR A 81 8.34 -2.50 -7.80
C TYR A 81 9.63 -2.55 -8.65
N ASN A 82 10.02 -1.44 -9.26
CA ASN A 82 11.14 -1.38 -10.20
C ASN A 82 12.50 -1.55 -9.52
N GLY A 83 12.63 -1.18 -8.25
CA GLY A 83 13.85 -1.40 -7.47
C GLY A 83 14.08 -2.87 -7.10
N GLY A 84 13.13 -3.77 -7.43
CA GLY A 84 13.21 -5.20 -7.15
C GLY A 84 13.04 -5.57 -5.66
N ALA A 85 12.99 -4.59 -4.76
CA ALA A 85 12.98 -4.79 -3.32
C ALA A 85 11.75 -5.54 -2.80
N ALA A 86 10.61 -5.45 -3.50
CA ALA A 86 9.40 -6.20 -3.18
C ALA A 86 8.59 -6.57 -4.43
N ALA A 87 9.26 -7.05 -5.49
CA ALA A 87 8.58 -7.43 -6.72
C ALA A 87 7.48 -8.50 -6.50
N ASN A 88 7.69 -9.41 -5.55
CA ASN A 88 6.74 -10.44 -5.14
C ASN A 88 5.50 -9.90 -4.40
N ALA A 89 5.47 -8.62 -4.00
CA ALA A 89 4.29 -8.00 -3.42
C ALA A 89 3.23 -7.65 -4.48
N PHE A 90 3.62 -7.62 -5.76
CA PHE A 90 2.78 -7.26 -6.89
C PHE A 90 2.28 -8.51 -7.61
N HIS A 91 1.03 -8.45 -8.06
CA HIS A 91 0.39 -9.46 -8.89
C HIS A 91 0.77 -9.24 -10.35
N ILE A 92 1.32 -10.29 -10.98
CA ILE A 92 1.56 -10.35 -12.42
C ILE A 92 0.35 -11.05 -13.05
N PRO A 93 -0.30 -10.49 -14.09
CA PRO A 93 -1.41 -11.14 -14.78
C PRO A 93 -1.03 -12.52 -15.35
N PRO A 94 -1.94 -13.52 -15.34
CA PRO A 94 -1.67 -14.86 -15.88
C PRO A 94 -1.11 -14.88 -17.30
N ALA A 95 -1.55 -13.94 -18.15
CA ALA A 95 -1.07 -13.79 -19.53
C ALA A 95 0.45 -13.52 -19.64
N LEU A 96 1.08 -13.01 -18.57
CA LEU A 96 2.49 -12.66 -18.52
C LEU A 96 3.34 -13.67 -17.72
N HIS A 97 2.73 -14.73 -17.19
CA HIS A 97 3.42 -15.72 -16.35
C HIS A 97 4.47 -16.51 -17.11
N ALA A 98 4.26 -16.77 -18.40
CA ALA A 98 5.23 -17.47 -19.26
C ALA A 98 6.58 -16.74 -19.35
N ALA A 99 6.60 -15.41 -19.13
CA ALA A 99 7.82 -14.59 -19.13
C ALA A 99 8.41 -14.37 -17.73
N HIS A 100 7.72 -14.78 -16.65
CA HIS A 100 8.10 -14.50 -15.27
C HIS A 100 8.07 -15.78 -14.43
N LEU A 101 9.18 -16.52 -14.42
CA LEU A 101 9.35 -17.70 -13.55
C LEU A 101 9.23 -17.26 -12.07
N GLY A 102 8.18 -17.74 -11.39
CA GLY A 102 7.85 -17.32 -10.01
C GLY A 102 6.78 -16.23 -9.89
N ALA A 103 5.98 -16.03 -10.95
CA ALA A 103 4.89 -15.04 -10.95
C ALA A 103 3.93 -15.23 -9.77
N GLN A 104 3.73 -14.15 -9.01
CA GLN A 104 2.86 -14.16 -7.85
C GLN A 104 1.39 -14.06 -8.30
N LEU A 105 0.59 -15.08 -7.92
CA LEU A 105 -0.83 -15.20 -8.27
C LEU A 105 -1.75 -14.26 -7.46
N GLN A 106 -1.27 -13.75 -6.34
CA GLN A 106 -2.06 -12.95 -5.41
C GLN A 106 -1.22 -11.78 -4.90
N PRO A 107 -1.70 -10.53 -4.95
CA PRO A 107 -0.95 -9.40 -4.42
C PRO A 107 -0.83 -9.48 -2.90
N ILE A 108 0.10 -8.71 -2.33
CA ILE A 108 0.33 -8.63 -0.88
C ILE A 108 -0.91 -8.19 -0.09
N GLY A 109 -1.83 -7.49 -0.74
CA GLY A 109 -3.02 -6.93 -0.12
C GLY A 109 -3.92 -6.22 -1.12
N LYS A 110 -4.96 -5.57 -0.59
CA LYS A 110 -5.82 -4.65 -1.33
C LYS A 110 -5.50 -3.22 -0.93
N ALA A 111 -5.37 -2.34 -1.91
CA ALA A 111 -5.07 -0.94 -1.69
C ALA A 111 -6.34 -0.10 -1.75
N TRP A 112 -6.46 0.82 -0.80
CA TRP A 112 -7.50 1.84 -0.78
C TRP A 112 -6.83 3.18 -0.73
N ILE A 113 -7.11 4.01 -1.74
CA ILE A 113 -6.59 5.38 -1.81
C ILE A 113 -7.70 6.30 -1.35
N ILE A 114 -7.38 7.11 -0.35
CA ILE A 114 -8.32 7.98 0.32
C ILE A 114 -7.89 9.41 0.08
N HIS A 115 -8.76 10.16 -0.60
CA HIS A 115 -8.59 11.56 -0.86
C HIS A 115 -9.47 12.38 0.09
N LYS A 116 -8.88 13.29 0.87
CA LYS A 116 -9.66 14.29 1.59
C LYS A 116 -10.20 15.32 0.58
N VAL A 117 -11.52 15.49 0.50
CA VAL A 117 -12.21 16.39 -0.45
C VAL A 117 -12.78 17.62 0.25
N GLY A 118 -12.73 17.68 1.59
CA GLY A 118 -13.09 18.86 2.37
C GLY A 118 -12.71 18.72 3.84
N ALA A 119 -13.08 19.71 4.67
CA ALA A 119 -12.75 19.70 6.11
C ALA A 119 -13.31 18.46 6.84
N SER A 120 -14.47 17.95 6.39
CA SER A 120 -15.21 16.83 6.98
C SER A 120 -15.54 15.70 5.99
N GLN A 121 -15.11 15.81 4.73
CA GLN A 121 -15.44 14.87 3.67
C GLN A 121 -14.19 14.26 3.06
N SER A 122 -14.25 12.96 2.79
CA SER A 122 -13.22 12.23 2.06
C SER A 122 -13.91 11.35 1.02
N ASP A 123 -13.25 11.22 -0.12
CA ASP A 123 -13.58 10.27 -1.18
C ASP A 123 -12.63 9.07 -1.07
N TYR A 124 -13.16 7.88 -1.35
CA TYR A 124 -12.47 6.62 -1.15
C TYR A 124 -12.67 5.75 -2.41
N GLY A 125 -11.58 5.34 -3.03
CA GLY A 125 -11.59 4.39 -4.14
C GLY A 125 -10.82 3.12 -3.79
N ASP A 126 -11.38 1.96 -4.13
CA ASP A 126 -10.57 0.74 -4.30
C ASP A 126 -9.69 0.96 -5.53
N ASP A 127 -8.38 0.77 -5.38
CA ASP A 127 -7.49 0.71 -6.53
C ASP A 127 -7.09 -0.76 -6.77
N GLU A 128 -7.98 -1.46 -7.49
CA GLU A 128 -7.79 -2.86 -7.88
C GLU A 128 -6.48 -3.08 -8.68
N LYS A 129 -5.94 -2.01 -9.27
CA LYS A 129 -4.73 -2.04 -10.08
C LYS A 129 -3.49 -1.62 -9.30
N PHE A 130 -3.63 -1.18 -8.05
CA PHE A 130 -2.49 -0.70 -7.27
C PHE A 130 -1.39 -1.75 -7.11
N PHE A 131 -1.73 -3.02 -6.95
CA PHE A 131 -0.73 -4.09 -6.90
C PHE A 131 -0.63 -4.87 -8.21
N SER A 132 -1.23 -4.41 -9.30
CA SER A 132 -1.13 -5.05 -10.62
C SER A 132 -0.02 -4.42 -11.45
N VAL A 133 0.81 -5.26 -12.10
CA VAL A 133 1.93 -4.82 -12.96
C VAL A 133 1.71 -5.15 -14.42
#